data_AF-A0A350ETC2-F1
#
_entry.id   AF-A0A350ETC2-F1
#
_cell.length_a   1.000
_cell.length_b   1.000
_cell.length_c   1.000
_cell.angle_alpha   90.00
_cell.angle_beta   90.00
_cell.angle_gamma   90.00
#
_symmetry.space_group_name_H-M   'P 1'
#
loop_
_entity.id
_entity.type
_entity.pdbx_description
1 polymer ?
#
loop_
_entity_poly.entity_id
_entity_poly.type
_entity_poly.pdbx_seq_one_letter_code
_entity_poly.pdbx_strand_id
1 'polypeptide(L)'
;FTSNEILLARTQGVGTISPELAVNSAISGPMLRAAGVNYDIRKVDRYGIYDRFSFRVPLGDHGDVYDRYMIRVLEMRESVKILEQAFRDLPEGDVIHPKARLRGFKPPVGEAYGRIEAPKGELGFYLISDGSPNPYRYRVRPPSFINLTVLEDMCLGQDVADVIVILGSVDIVLGEVDR
;
A
#
# COMPACT_ATOMS: atom_id res chain seq x y z
N PHE A 1 -0.63 6.90 23.59
CA PHE A 1 -0.78 7.84 22.46
C PHE A 1 -2.17 7.80 21.85
N THR A 2 -2.73 6.62 21.53
CA THR A 2 -4.04 6.49 20.86
C THR A 2 -5.23 7.12 21.59
N SER A 3 -5.23 7.14 22.93
CA SER A 3 -6.29 7.75 23.74
C SER A 3 -6.04 9.22 24.11
N ASN A 4 -5.05 9.87 23.47
CA ASN A 4 -4.71 11.25 23.78
C ASN A 4 -5.75 12.20 23.17
N GLU A 5 -6.36 13.05 24.00
CA GLU A 5 -7.41 13.99 23.59
C GLU A 5 -6.95 14.96 22.50
N ILE A 6 -5.71 15.44 22.55
CA ILE A 6 -5.14 16.34 21.53
C ILE A 6 -5.01 15.60 20.21
N LEU A 7 -4.58 14.33 20.22
CA LEU A 7 -4.50 13.54 18.99
C LEU A 7 -5.89 13.35 18.38
N LEU A 8 -6.88 12.97 19.20
CA LEU A 8 -8.26 12.76 18.74
C LEU A 8 -8.83 14.05 18.14
N ALA A 9 -8.70 15.17 18.85
CA ALA A 9 -9.18 16.47 18.38
C ALA A 9 -8.51 16.95 17.08
N ARG A 10 -7.28 16.51 16.79
CA ARG A 10 -6.55 16.89 15.57
C ARG A 10 -6.70 15.90 14.40
N THR A 11 -7.36 14.77 14.60
CA THR A 11 -7.40 13.70 13.58
C THR A 11 -8.79 13.18 13.27
N GLN A 12 -9.72 13.22 14.23
CA GLN A 12 -11.09 12.78 14.00
C GLN A 12 -11.87 13.82 13.18
N GLY A 13 -12.54 13.37 12.12
CA GLY A 13 -13.29 14.24 11.20
C GLY A 13 -12.42 15.14 10.32
N VAL A 14 -11.10 14.98 10.34
CA VAL A 14 -10.14 15.76 9.54
C VAL A 14 -9.73 14.95 8.31
N GLY A 15 -9.76 15.58 7.14
CA GLY A 15 -9.27 14.97 5.89
C GLY A 15 -10.01 13.70 5.49
N THR A 16 -11.33 13.71 5.65
CA THR A 16 -12.19 12.58 5.31
C THR A 16 -12.21 12.31 3.81
N ILE A 17 -12.14 11.03 3.43
CA ILE A 17 -12.32 10.57 2.05
C ILE A 17 -13.47 9.56 1.99
N SER A 18 -14.38 9.73 1.03
CA SER A 18 -15.48 8.79 0.84
C SER A 18 -15.01 7.51 0.14
N PRO A 19 -15.69 6.36 0.36
CA PRO A 19 -15.41 5.12 -0.35
C PRO A 19 -15.42 5.30 -1.87
N GLU A 20 -16.39 6.06 -2.40
CA GLU A 20 -16.57 6.29 -3.83
C GLU A 20 -15.42 7.11 -4.41
N LEU A 21 -15.02 8.19 -3.74
CA LEU A 21 -13.89 9.00 -4.16
C LEU A 21 -12.59 8.18 -4.12
N ALA A 22 -12.37 7.39 -3.06
CA ALA A 22 -11.19 6.54 -2.96
C ALA A 22 -11.10 5.54 -4.12
N VAL A 23 -12.21 4.88 -4.48
CA VAL A 23 -12.27 3.94 -5.59
C VAL A 23 -12.08 4.64 -6.94
N ASN A 24 -12.77 5.77 -7.17
CA ASN A 24 -12.70 6.52 -8.43
C ASN A 24 -11.30 7.11 -8.67
N SER A 25 -10.59 7.49 -7.61
CA SER A 25 -9.21 7.98 -7.67
C SER A 25 -8.16 6.87 -7.72
N ALA A 26 -8.57 5.60 -7.86
CA ALA A 26 -7.71 4.43 -7.91
C ALA A 26 -6.82 4.24 -6.66
N ILE A 27 -7.24 4.78 -5.52
CA ILE A 27 -6.54 4.63 -4.25
C ILE A 27 -6.65 3.19 -3.76
N SER A 28 -5.61 2.73 -3.07
CA SER A 28 -5.51 1.38 -2.52
C SER A 28 -4.81 1.43 -1.16
N GLY A 29 -4.65 0.28 -0.50
CA GLY A 29 -3.89 0.25 0.74
C GLY A 29 -4.62 0.86 1.94
N PRO A 30 -3.85 1.40 2.90
CA PRO A 30 -4.40 1.95 4.12
C PRO A 30 -5.41 3.09 3.91
N MET A 31 -5.20 3.91 2.87
CA MET A 31 -6.12 4.99 2.52
C MET A 31 -7.50 4.44 2.11
N LEU A 32 -7.52 3.43 1.24
CA LEU A 32 -8.76 2.79 0.77
C LEU A 32 -9.48 2.06 1.91
N ARG A 33 -8.71 1.34 2.74
CA ARG A 33 -9.25 0.64 3.90
C ARG A 33 -9.78 1.59 4.98
N ALA A 34 -9.19 2.78 5.12
CA ALA A 34 -9.69 3.80 6.05
C ALA A 34 -11.09 4.28 5.66
N ALA A 35 -11.35 4.38 4.37
CA ALA A 35 -12.66 4.67 3.82
C ALA A 35 -13.64 3.49 3.89
N GLY A 36 -13.31 2.40 4.59
CA GLY A 36 -14.18 1.24 4.77
C GLY A 36 -14.25 0.27 3.59
N VAL A 37 -13.45 0.47 2.54
CA VAL A 37 -13.45 -0.43 1.38
C VAL A 37 -12.57 -1.65 1.66
N ASN A 38 -13.19 -2.83 1.69
CA ASN A 38 -12.50 -4.09 1.98
C ASN A 38 -11.72 -4.63 0.77
N TYR A 39 -10.53 -4.10 0.56
CA TYR A 39 -9.62 -4.51 -0.51
C TYR A 39 -8.17 -4.58 -0.03
N ASP A 40 -7.52 -5.71 -0.29
CA ASP A 40 -6.12 -5.97 0.03
C ASP A 40 -5.54 -7.02 -0.93
N ILE A 41 -4.48 -6.66 -1.66
CA ILE A 41 -3.91 -7.52 -2.71
C ILE A 41 -3.34 -8.82 -2.13
N ARG A 42 -2.91 -8.85 -0.87
CA ARG A 42 -2.39 -10.06 -0.21
C ARG A 42 -3.48 -11.12 -0.05
N LYS A 43 -4.75 -10.72 0.02
CA LYS A 43 -5.90 -11.64 0.11
C LYS A 43 -6.53 -11.93 -1.26
N VAL A 44 -6.53 -10.95 -2.16
CA VAL A 44 -7.12 -11.06 -3.50
C VAL A 44 -6.22 -11.88 -4.43
N ASP A 45 -4.98 -11.43 -4.64
CA ASP A 45 -4.05 -12.07 -5.58
C ASP A 45 -3.25 -13.20 -4.92
N ARG A 46 -3.14 -13.17 -3.58
CA ARG A 46 -2.45 -14.19 -2.77
C ARG A 46 -1.02 -14.46 -3.24
N TYR A 47 -0.33 -13.42 -3.72
CA TYR A 47 1.02 -13.54 -4.23
C TYR A 47 2.02 -14.02 -3.16
N GLY A 48 3.12 -14.61 -3.61
CA GLY A 48 4.13 -15.17 -2.70
C GLY A 48 3.56 -16.36 -1.92
N ILE A 49 3.49 -16.24 -0.60
CA ILE A 49 3.00 -17.27 0.33
C ILE A 49 1.98 -16.72 1.34
N TYR A 50 1.34 -15.58 1.01
CA TYR A 50 0.38 -14.94 1.92
C TYR A 50 -0.88 -15.77 2.17
N ASP A 51 -1.19 -16.72 1.28
CA ASP A 51 -2.28 -17.68 1.42
C ASP A 51 -2.12 -18.61 2.64
N ARG A 52 -0.89 -18.82 3.11
CA ARG A 52 -0.58 -19.68 4.27
C ARG A 52 -0.80 -19.00 5.62
N PHE A 53 -0.86 -17.66 5.65
CA PHE A 53 -0.92 -16.90 6.89
C PHE A 53 -2.34 -16.49 7.26
N SER A 54 -2.70 -16.72 8.52
CA SER A 54 -3.93 -16.21 9.12
C SER A 54 -3.70 -14.80 9.67
N PHE A 55 -4.35 -13.83 9.05
CA PHE A 55 -4.32 -12.41 9.46
C PHE A 55 -5.60 -11.72 9.00
N ARG A 56 -5.95 -10.65 9.70
CA ARG A 56 -7.13 -9.81 9.39
C ARG A 56 -6.72 -8.56 8.64
N VAL A 57 -7.64 -8.07 7.81
CA VAL A 57 -7.52 -6.80 7.12
C VAL A 57 -8.36 -5.78 7.92
N PRO A 58 -7.75 -4.79 8.59
CA PRO A 58 -8.50 -3.78 9.33
C PRO A 58 -9.19 -2.82 8.37
N LEU A 59 -10.36 -2.32 8.76
CA LEU A 59 -11.15 -1.33 8.04
C LEU A 59 -11.45 -0.16 8.98
N GLY A 60 -11.48 1.05 8.42
CA GLY A 60 -12.01 2.23 9.07
C GLY A 60 -13.49 2.42 8.72
N ASP A 61 -14.12 3.36 9.40
CA ASP A 61 -15.56 3.62 9.26
C ASP A 61 -15.86 5.02 8.71
N HIS A 62 -14.96 5.97 8.92
CA HIS A 62 -15.14 7.39 8.63
C HIS A 62 -14.23 7.90 7.52
N GLY A 63 -13.10 7.24 7.24
CA GLY A 63 -12.16 7.67 6.21
C GLY A 63 -11.34 8.90 6.59
N ASP A 64 -11.28 9.26 7.87
CA ASP A 64 -10.53 10.41 8.37
C ASP A 64 -9.05 10.08 8.67
N VAL A 65 -8.29 11.08 9.14
CA VAL A 65 -6.89 10.88 9.52
C VAL A 65 -6.75 9.85 10.65
N TYR A 66 -7.69 9.82 11.60
CA TYR A 66 -7.62 8.91 12.73
C TYR A 66 -7.77 7.45 12.29
N ASP A 67 -8.69 7.15 11.38
CA ASP A 67 -8.85 5.82 10.80
C ASP A 67 -7.60 5.38 10.05
N ARG A 68 -6.98 6.29 9.27
CA ARG A 68 -5.70 6.01 8.59
C ARG A 68 -4.58 5.70 9.57
N TYR A 69 -4.51 6.45 10.68
CA TYR A 69 -3.56 6.18 11.76
C TYR A 69 -3.82 4.81 12.39
N MET A 70 -5.07 4.51 12.73
CA MET A 70 -5.45 3.25 13.38
C MET A 70 -5.21 2.04 12.49
N ILE A 71 -5.47 2.14 11.18
CA ILE A 71 -5.17 1.07 10.23
C ILE A 71 -3.69 0.74 10.24
N ARG A 72 -2.79 1.74 10.20
CA ARG A 72 -1.34 1.48 10.27
C ARG A 72 -0.97 0.77 11.57
N VAL A 73 -1.54 1.19 12.71
CA VAL A 73 -1.30 0.54 14.00
C VAL A 73 -1.80 -0.92 14.01
N LEU A 74 -2.98 -1.17 13.46
CA LEU A 74 -3.56 -2.52 13.38
C LEU A 74 -2.79 -3.40 12.40
N GLU A 75 -2.36 -2.86 11.26
CA GLU A 75 -1.52 -3.56 10.28
C GLU A 75 -0.15 -3.91 10.85
N MET A 76 0.46 -3.06 11.68
CA MET A 76 1.70 -3.41 12.41
C MET A 76 1.48 -4.64 13.30
N ARG A 77 0.34 -4.71 14.00
CA ARG A 77 -0.01 -5.87 14.84
C ARG A 77 -0.24 -7.13 14.03
N GLU A 78 -0.96 -7.04 12.91
CA GLU A 78 -1.19 -8.19 12.03
C GLU A 78 0.10 -8.60 11.30
N SER A 79 1.01 -7.67 11.02
CA SER A 79 2.35 -7.97 10.49
C SER A 79 3.18 -8.79 11.47
N VAL A 80 3.15 -8.47 12.77
CA VAL A 80 3.80 -9.28 13.80
C VAL A 80 3.23 -10.70 13.83
N LYS A 81 1.90 -10.86 13.74
CA LYS A 81 1.28 -12.20 13.68
C LYS A 81 1.72 -13.01 12.45
N ILE A 82 1.89 -12.36 11.30
CA ILE A 82 2.41 -13.01 10.09
C ILE A 82 3.85 -13.47 10.33
N LEU A 83 4.70 -12.61 10.91
CA LEU A 83 6.09 -12.95 11.23
C LEU A 83 6.20 -14.10 12.22
N GLU A 84 5.36 -14.14 13.26
CA GLU A 84 5.32 -15.24 14.23
C GLU A 84 4.94 -16.58 13.57
N GLN A 85 4.00 -16.58 12.62
CA GLN A 85 3.63 -17.76 11.84
C GLN A 85 4.76 -18.18 10.89
N ALA A 86 5.32 -17.21 10.14
CA ALA A 86 6.42 -17.47 9.21
C ALA A 86 7.67 -18.03 9.91
N PHE A 87 7.97 -17.55 11.12
CA PHE A 87 9.10 -18.04 11.91
C PHE A 87 8.87 -19.46 12.43
N ARG A 88 7.63 -19.78 12.86
CA ARG A 88 7.26 -21.11 13.33
C ARG A 88 7.35 -22.17 12.22
N ASP A 89 6.90 -21.82 11.03
CA ASP A 89 6.74 -22.74 9.90
C ASP A 89 7.86 -22.58 8.85
N LEU A 90 9.00 -21.99 9.23
CA LEU A 90 10.10 -21.70 8.31
C LEU A 90 10.70 -23.02 7.79
N PRO A 91 10.59 -23.32 6.48
CA PRO A 91 11.17 -24.53 5.93
C PRO A 91 12.68 -24.38 5.76
N GLU A 92 13.40 -25.49 5.91
CA GLU A 92 14.79 -25.60 5.49
C GLU A 92 14.88 -25.73 3.96
N GLY A 93 16.04 -25.38 3.38
CA GLY A 93 16.31 -25.56 1.96
C GLY A 93 17.03 -24.37 1.31
N ASP A 94 17.17 -24.43 -0.01
CA ASP A 94 17.82 -23.38 -0.79
C ASP A 94 16.95 -22.13 -0.84
N VAL A 95 17.54 -20.98 -0.50
CA VAL A 95 16.88 -19.67 -0.54
C VAL A 95 16.90 -19.02 -1.93
N ILE A 96 17.70 -19.55 -2.86
CA ILE A 96 17.84 -19.02 -4.22
C ILE A 96 17.51 -20.12 -5.21
N HIS A 97 16.55 -19.83 -6.10
CA HIS A 97 16.22 -20.74 -7.19
C HIS A 97 17.45 -20.95 -8.11
N PRO A 98 17.84 -22.19 -8.48
CA PRO A 98 19.05 -22.46 -9.27
C PRO A 98 19.14 -21.67 -10.59
N LYS A 99 18.00 -21.46 -11.26
CA LYS A 99 17.90 -20.67 -12.51
C LYS A 99 18.12 -19.16 -12.31
N ALA A 100 18.03 -18.62 -11.09
CA ALA A 100 18.29 -17.20 -10.84
C ALA A 100 19.78 -16.83 -10.99
N ARG A 101 20.69 -17.82 -10.98
CA ARG A 101 22.14 -17.61 -11.21
C ARG A 101 22.54 -17.58 -12.69
N LEU A 102 21.58 -17.62 -13.63
CA LEU A 102 21.88 -17.56 -15.06
C LEU A 102 22.37 -16.15 -15.43
N ARG A 103 23.68 -16.02 -15.66
CA ARG A 103 24.25 -14.84 -16.34
C ARG A 103 23.58 -14.70 -17.71
N GLY A 104 23.00 -13.54 -18.00
CA GLY A 104 22.37 -13.25 -19.30
C GLY A 104 20.93 -13.75 -19.45
N PHE A 105 20.13 -13.69 -18.38
CA PHE A 105 18.68 -13.91 -18.46
C PHE A 105 18.07 -12.99 -19.53
N LYS A 106 17.40 -13.59 -20.51
CA LYS A 106 16.63 -12.90 -21.55
C LYS A 106 15.15 -13.26 -21.35
N PRO A 107 14.31 -12.34 -20.86
CA PRO A 107 12.89 -12.61 -20.74
C PRO A 107 12.28 -12.85 -22.13
N PRO A 108 11.19 -13.63 -22.23
CA PRO A 108 10.45 -13.76 -23.49
C PRO A 108 9.93 -12.38 -23.95
N VAL A 109 9.73 -12.22 -25.26
CA VAL A 109 9.10 -11.01 -25.83
C VAL A 109 7.66 -10.92 -25.33
N GLY A 110 7.25 -9.75 -24.86
CA GLY A 110 5.90 -9.53 -24.36
C GLY A 110 5.82 -8.43 -23.31
N GLU A 111 4.67 -8.34 -22.65
CA GLU A 111 4.41 -7.36 -21.60
C GLU A 111 3.85 -8.05 -20.35
N ALA A 112 4.12 -7.46 -19.18
CA ALA A 112 3.59 -7.96 -17.92
C ALA A 112 3.35 -6.80 -16.94
N TYR A 113 2.29 -6.91 -16.15
CA TYR A 113 2.04 -6.07 -14.99
C TYR A 113 2.11 -6.93 -13.72
N GLY A 114 3.08 -6.64 -12.86
CA GLY A 114 3.20 -7.23 -11.54
C GLY A 114 2.85 -6.20 -10.47
N ARG A 115 2.10 -6.60 -9.45
CA ARG A 115 1.70 -5.72 -8.35
C ARG A 115 1.84 -6.39 -7.00
N ILE A 116 2.08 -5.58 -5.97
CA ILE A 116 2.12 -6.00 -4.58
C ILE A 116 1.38 -4.99 -3.69
N GLU A 117 0.97 -5.45 -2.51
CA GLU A 117 0.51 -4.57 -1.44
C GLU A 117 1.74 -3.98 -0.72
N ALA A 118 2.20 -2.80 -1.14
CA ALA A 118 3.18 -2.06 -0.37
C ALA A 118 2.49 -1.39 0.84
N PRO A 119 3.24 -0.96 1.88
CA PRO A 119 2.64 -0.31 3.05
C PRO A 119 1.84 0.98 2.76
N LYS A 120 2.01 1.57 1.57
CA LYS A 120 1.29 2.76 1.10
C LYS A 120 0.12 2.45 0.17
N GLY A 121 -0.03 1.18 -0.25
CA GLY A 121 -0.99 0.71 -1.23
C GLY A 121 -0.36 -0.10 -2.36
N GLU A 122 -1.11 -0.28 -3.44
CA GLU A 122 -0.70 -1.06 -4.60
C GLU A 122 0.51 -0.43 -5.30
N LEU A 123 1.67 -1.07 -5.17
CA LEU A 123 2.86 -0.78 -5.94
C LEU A 123 2.92 -1.71 -7.14
N GLY A 124 2.83 -1.13 -8.33
CA GLY A 124 2.81 -1.86 -9.59
C GLY A 124 4.05 -1.61 -10.45
N PHE A 125 4.43 -2.62 -11.23
CA PHE A 125 5.46 -2.56 -12.24
C PHE A 125 4.91 -3.11 -13.55
N TYR A 126 4.82 -2.25 -14.56
CA TYR A 126 4.53 -2.62 -15.92
C TYR A 126 5.84 -2.71 -16.70
N LEU A 127 6.12 -3.84 -17.34
CA LEU A 127 7.34 -4.07 -18.11
C LEU A 127 7.00 -4.54 -19.52
N ILE A 128 7.80 -4.09 -20.50
CA ILE A 128 7.80 -4.57 -21.87
C ILE A 128 9.19 -5.14 -22.17
N SER A 129 9.22 -6.35 -22.69
CA SER A 129 10.40 -7.09 -23.11
C SER A 129 10.43 -7.23 -24.62
N ASP A 130 11.56 -6.89 -25.23
CA ASP A 130 11.89 -7.15 -26.63
C ASP A 130 12.78 -8.40 -26.81
N GLY A 131 12.93 -9.21 -25.75
CA GLY A 131 13.82 -10.36 -25.75
C GLY A 131 15.29 -10.03 -25.45
N SER A 132 15.63 -8.75 -25.27
CA SER A 132 16.95 -8.34 -24.81
C SER A 132 17.09 -8.50 -23.28
N PRO A 133 18.32 -8.49 -22.73
CA PRO A 133 18.53 -8.54 -21.28
C PRO A 133 18.02 -7.30 -20.53
N ASN A 134 17.78 -6.19 -21.24
CA ASN A 134 17.31 -4.94 -20.66
C ASN A 134 15.81 -4.80 -20.94
N PRO A 135 15.03 -4.22 -20.00
CA PRO A 135 13.64 -3.92 -20.30
C PRO A 135 13.57 -2.89 -21.43
N TYR A 136 12.77 -3.16 -22.46
CA TYR A 136 12.49 -2.19 -23.52
C TYR A 136 11.79 -0.95 -22.94
N ARG A 137 10.82 -1.20 -22.06
CA ARG A 137 10.17 -0.16 -21.26
C ARG A 137 9.81 -0.73 -19.90
N TYR A 138 9.89 0.11 -18.87
CA TYR A 138 9.23 -0.15 -17.60
C TYR A 138 8.50 1.11 -17.12
N ARG A 139 7.38 0.93 -16.44
CA ARG A 139 6.64 2.00 -15.77
C ARG A 139 6.23 1.52 -14.40
N VAL A 140 6.54 2.33 -13.39
CA VAL A 140 6.09 2.09 -12.02
C VAL A 140 4.72 2.75 -11.84
N ARG A 141 3.80 2.07 -11.15
CA ARG A 141 2.57 2.63 -10.59
C ARG A 141 2.80 2.84 -9.08
N PRO A 142 3.26 4.03 -8.67
CA PRO A 142 3.55 4.32 -7.27
C PRO A 142 2.28 4.68 -6.49
N PRO A 143 1.97 4.02 -5.36
CA PRO A 143 0.85 4.44 -4.50
C PRO A 143 0.99 5.88 -4.00
N SER A 144 2.19 6.38 -3.72
CA SER A 144 2.37 7.76 -3.19
C SER A 144 1.83 8.82 -4.17
N PHE A 145 2.05 8.65 -5.48
CA PHE A 145 1.56 9.60 -6.49
C PHE A 145 0.03 9.59 -6.55
N ILE A 146 -0.57 8.40 -6.48
CA ILE A 146 -2.02 8.23 -6.56
C ILE A 146 -2.70 8.76 -5.30
N ASN A 147 -2.15 8.47 -4.13
CA ASN A 147 -2.71 8.98 -2.87
C ASN A 147 -2.63 10.51 -2.79
N LEU A 148 -1.67 11.13 -3.48
CA LEU A 148 -1.51 12.59 -3.53
C LEU A 148 -2.58 13.29 -4.38
N THR A 149 -3.22 12.60 -5.34
CA THR A 149 -4.19 13.24 -6.26
C THR A 149 -5.45 13.73 -5.54
N VAL A 150 -5.82 13.11 -4.42
CA VAL A 150 -6.99 13.47 -3.60
C VAL A 150 -6.65 14.41 -2.44
N LEU A 151 -5.41 14.93 -2.39
CA LEU A 151 -4.98 15.81 -1.30
C LEU A 151 -5.84 17.08 -1.25
N GLU A 152 -6.14 17.65 -2.41
CA GLU A 152 -7.02 18.82 -2.52
C GLU A 152 -8.39 18.51 -1.92
N ASP A 153 -9.04 17.42 -2.35
CA ASP A 153 -10.37 17.02 -1.88
C ASP A 153 -10.42 16.88 -0.34
N MET A 154 -9.38 16.30 0.26
CA MET A 154 -9.29 16.15 1.72
C MET A 154 -9.08 17.49 2.45
N CYS A 155 -8.48 18.49 1.81
CA CYS A 155 -8.19 19.79 2.42
C CYS A 155 -9.35 20.78 2.31
N LEU A 156 -10.32 20.56 1.43
CA LEU A 156 -11.47 21.46 1.26
C LEU A 156 -12.29 21.54 2.56
N GLY A 157 -12.50 22.77 3.05
CA GLY A 157 -13.25 23.04 4.27
C GLY A 157 -12.46 22.84 5.58
N GLN A 158 -11.15 22.59 5.50
CA GLN A 158 -10.27 22.40 6.65
C GLN A 158 -9.40 23.63 6.92
N ASP A 159 -8.86 23.74 8.13
CA ASP A 159 -7.92 24.80 8.48
C ASP A 159 -6.53 24.55 7.90
N VAL A 160 -5.74 25.62 7.72
CA VAL A 160 -4.34 25.50 7.26
C VAL A 160 -3.50 24.60 8.16
N ALA A 161 -3.79 24.59 9.47
CA ALA A 161 -3.12 23.72 10.43
C ALA A 161 -3.40 22.22 10.20
N ASP A 162 -4.54 21.90 9.59
CA ASP A 162 -4.96 20.52 9.32
C ASP A 162 -4.39 19.99 8.02
N VAL A 163 -4.06 20.85 7.06
CA VAL A 163 -3.35 20.46 5.82
C VAL A 163 -2.09 19.65 6.12
N ILE A 164 -1.33 20.04 7.15
CA ILE A 164 -0.11 19.32 7.56
C ILE A 164 -0.43 17.92 8.09
N VAL A 165 -1.51 17.80 8.86
CA VAL A 165 -1.94 16.52 9.45
C VAL A 165 -2.50 15.60 8.36
N ILE A 166 -3.26 16.15 7.42
CA ILE A 166 -3.78 15.46 6.24
C ILE A 166 -2.61 14.94 5.42
N LEU A 167 -1.68 15.79 5.02
CA LEU A 167 -0.49 15.41 4.24
C LEU A 167 0.32 14.31 4.93
N GLY A 168 0.56 14.45 6.23
CA GLY A 168 1.24 13.41 7.03
C GLY A 168 0.49 12.08 7.05
N SER A 169 -0.84 12.12 7.04
CA SER A 169 -1.68 10.92 7.02
C SER A 169 -1.69 10.19 5.66
N VAL A 170 -1.42 10.89 4.56
CA VAL A 170 -1.28 10.31 3.21
C VAL A 170 0.00 9.48 3.09
N ASP A 171 1.04 9.82 3.88
CA ASP A 171 2.34 9.14 3.92
C ASP A 171 3.02 9.07 2.55
N ILE A 172 3.29 10.26 1.98
CA ILE A 172 3.97 10.38 0.69
C ILE A 172 5.49 10.27 0.84
N VAL A 173 6.13 9.71 -0.18
CA VAL A 173 7.58 9.79 -0.37
C VAL A 173 7.85 10.43 -1.73
N LEU A 174 8.49 11.60 -1.74
CA LEU A 174 8.67 12.40 -2.97
C LEU A 174 9.46 11.66 -4.05
N GLY A 175 10.45 10.84 -3.69
CA GLY A 175 11.19 10.02 -4.65
C GLY A 175 10.36 8.90 -5.31
N GLU A 176 9.15 8.63 -4.79
CA GLU A 176 8.18 7.74 -5.42
C GLU A 176 7.22 8.51 -6.35
N VAL A 177 6.96 9.79 -6.06
CA VAL A 177 6.08 10.69 -6.81
C VAL A 177 6.75 11.21 -8.09
N ASP A 178 8.05 11.51 -8.05
CA ASP A 178 8.80 12.22 -9.10
C ASP A 178 9.39 11.33 -10.22
N ARG A 179 8.82 10.14 -10.49
CA ARG A 179 9.40 9.14 -11.42
C ARG A 179 8.80 9.09 -12.83
#